data_AF-A0A5A7UIC7-F1
#
_entry.id   AF-A0A5A7UIC7-F1
#
_cell.length_a   1.000
_cell.length_b   1.000
_cell.length_c   1.000
_cell.angle_alpha   90.00
_cell.angle_beta   90.00
_cell.angle_gamma   90.00
#
_symmetry.space_group_name_H-M   'P 1'
#
loop_
_entity.id
_entity.type
_entity.pdbx_description
1 polymer ?
#
loop_
_entity_poly.entity_id
_entity_poly.type
_entity_poly.pdbx_seq_one_letter_code
_entity_poly.pdbx_strand_id
1 'polypeptide(L)'
;MGSINDEIADIDFNVVNPLDPEEFRIQAHKVVDYIADYYKKIEQFPVVSQVVPGYLRKTIPQNSAPNSPESLESILQDVSRYVVPGITHWQSPNFFAYFPASNSTAGLLGEMLGTAFNVVGFNWLSSPAVTELEMLVLDWFGEMLNLPKAFLFSGGGGGGGVIQGTTCEAILCTLVAARDMKLKEIGREKMSKLVVYGSDQTHMSLQKAVQVAGW
;
A
#
# COMPACT_ATOMS: atom_id res chain seq x y z
N MET A 1 -38.70 52.93 6.50
CA MET A 1 -37.79 51.97 7.14
C MET A 1 -38.23 50.58 6.69
N GLY A 2 -37.48 49.74 6.00
CA GLY A 2 -36.22 49.80 5.27
C GLY A 2 -36.29 48.57 4.33
N SER A 3 -35.86 48.75 3.08
CA SER A 3 -35.83 47.71 2.05
C SER A 3 -34.91 46.57 2.49
N ILE A 4 -35.38 45.32 2.43
CA ILE A 4 -34.51 44.13 2.40
C ILE A 4 -34.22 43.88 0.92
N ASN A 5 -33.36 44.73 0.37
CA ASN A 5 -32.50 44.37 -0.73
C ASN A 5 -31.23 43.81 -0.09
N ASP A 6 -31.21 42.51 0.16
CA ASP A 6 -29.94 41.79 0.19
C ASP A 6 -29.97 40.89 -1.03
N GLU A 7 -29.31 41.38 -2.08
CA GLU A 7 -28.75 40.56 -3.14
C GLU A 7 -27.90 39.49 -2.47
N ILE A 8 -28.49 38.31 -2.24
CA ILE A 8 -27.69 37.09 -2.18
C ILE A 8 -27.20 36.91 -3.61
N ALA A 9 -26.06 37.52 -3.91
CA ALA A 9 -25.28 37.18 -5.08
C ALA A 9 -25.20 35.66 -5.10
N ASP A 10 -25.63 35.05 -6.21
CA ASP A 10 -25.39 33.65 -6.51
C ASP A 10 -23.89 33.43 -6.39
N ILE A 11 -23.45 32.96 -5.22
CA ILE A 11 -22.11 32.40 -5.07
C ILE A 11 -22.20 31.10 -5.86
N ASP A 12 -21.80 31.19 -7.12
CA ASP A 12 -21.51 30.05 -7.97
C ASP A 12 -20.33 29.30 -7.32
N PHE A 13 -20.67 28.49 -6.32
CA PHE A 13 -19.83 27.38 -5.93
C PHE A 13 -19.78 26.50 -7.18
N ASN A 14 -18.79 26.74 -8.04
CA ASN A 14 -18.35 25.73 -8.98
C ASN A 14 -17.93 24.52 -8.14
N VAL A 15 -18.90 23.66 -7.83
CA VAL A 15 -18.70 22.40 -7.13
C VAL A 15 -17.92 21.55 -8.12
N VAL A 16 -16.59 21.63 -8.02
CA VAL A 16 -15.70 20.70 -8.72
C VAL A 16 -16.05 19.33 -8.17
N ASN A 17 -16.65 18.47 -8.99
CA ASN A 17 -16.79 17.06 -8.66
C ASN A 17 -15.37 16.45 -8.71
N PRO A 18 -14.76 16.10 -7.56
CA PRO A 18 -13.40 15.56 -7.55
C PRO A 18 -13.32 14.17 -8.18
N LEU A 19 -14.46 13.55 -8.48
CA LEU A 19 -14.59 12.26 -9.14
C LEU A 19 -15.54 12.35 -10.34
N ASP A 20 -15.29 13.33 -11.22
CA ASP A 20 -15.95 13.36 -12.53
C ASP A 20 -15.41 12.22 -13.41
N PRO A 21 -16.26 11.32 -13.95
CA PRO A 21 -15.79 10.15 -14.71
C PRO A 21 -15.03 10.48 -15.99
N GLU A 22 -15.37 11.58 -16.67
CA GLU A 22 -14.71 11.95 -17.92
C GLU A 22 -13.39 12.67 -17.66
N GLU A 23 -13.33 13.53 -16.63
CA GLU A 23 -12.07 14.09 -16.16
C GLU A 23 -11.14 12.98 -15.64
N PHE A 24 -11.66 12.02 -14.87
CA PHE A 24 -10.92 10.83 -14.46
C PHE A 24 -10.35 10.08 -15.66
N ARG A 25 -11.17 9.82 -16.70
CA ARG A 25 -10.71 9.13 -17.91
C ARG A 25 -9.56 9.88 -18.57
N ILE A 26 -9.71 11.18 -18.78
CA ILE A 26 -8.70 12.04 -19.43
C ILE A 26 -7.40 12.03 -18.62
N GLN A 27 -7.48 12.27 -17.32
CA GLN A 27 -6.31 12.33 -16.43
C GLN A 27 -5.65 10.97 -16.26
N ALA A 28 -6.42 9.89 -16.06
CA ALA A 28 -5.90 8.54 -15.90
C ALA A 28 -5.12 8.09 -17.15
N HIS A 29 -5.62 8.36 -18.36
CA HIS A 29 -4.88 8.04 -19.59
C HIS A 29 -3.53 8.77 -19.67
N LYS A 30 -3.47 10.05 -19.30
CA LYS A 30 -2.19 10.80 -19.24
C LYS A 30 -1.21 10.17 -18.25
N VAL A 31 -1.68 9.73 -17.09
CA VAL A 31 -0.85 9.05 -16.08
C VAL A 31 -0.39 7.68 -16.57
N VAL A 32 -1.25 6.92 -17.25
CA VAL A 32 -0.88 5.62 -17.85
C VAL A 32 0.20 5.80 -18.91
N ASP A 33 0.06 6.79 -19.79
CA ASP A 33 1.08 7.13 -20.81
C ASP A 33 2.41 7.49 -20.14
N TYR A 34 2.37 8.30 -19.09
CA TYR A 34 3.55 8.67 -18.29
C TYR A 34 4.25 7.44 -17.68
N ILE A 35 3.50 6.53 -17.06
CA ILE A 35 4.03 5.31 -16.44
C ILE A 35 4.66 4.40 -17.50
N ALA A 36 4.01 4.22 -18.65
CA ALA A 36 4.53 3.42 -19.75
C ALA A 36 5.85 3.99 -20.28
N ASP A 37 5.92 5.30 -20.47
CA ASP A 37 7.14 6.01 -20.87
C ASP A 37 8.26 5.91 -19.84
N TYR A 38 7.92 5.96 -18.54
CA TYR A 38 8.87 5.74 -17.46
C TYR A 38 9.49 4.33 -17.55
N TYR A 39 8.69 3.26 -17.68
CA TYR A 39 9.22 1.91 -17.83
C TYR A 39 10.05 1.73 -19.10
N LYS A 40 9.67 2.38 -20.21
CA LYS A 40 10.44 2.35 -21.46
C LYS A 40 11.83 3.00 -21.32
N LYS A 41 11.95 4.00 -20.46
CA LYS A 41 13.19 4.78 -20.26
C LYS A 41 13.94 4.38 -19.00
N ILE A 42 13.42 3.44 -18.20
CA ILE A 42 13.91 3.21 -16.83
C ILE A 42 15.40 2.86 -16.74
N GLU A 43 15.91 2.14 -17.74
CA GLU A 43 17.32 1.75 -17.84
C GLU A 43 18.27 2.93 -18.07
N GLN A 44 17.75 4.07 -18.55
CA GLN A 44 18.53 5.29 -18.80
C GLN A 44 18.79 6.08 -17.51
N PHE A 45 18.04 5.82 -16.44
CA PHE A 45 18.25 6.49 -15.15
C PHE A 45 19.36 5.80 -14.34
N PRO A 46 20.11 6.54 -13.50
CA PRO A 46 21.02 5.92 -12.55
C PRO A 46 20.24 5.04 -11.58
N VAL A 47 20.59 3.75 -11.48
CA VAL A 47 19.87 2.77 -10.65
C VAL A 47 19.66 3.25 -9.21
N VAL A 48 20.70 3.82 -8.60
CA VAL A 48 20.66 4.44 -7.28
C VAL A 48 20.59 5.96 -7.44
N SER A 49 19.68 6.61 -6.71
CA SER A 49 19.57 8.07 -6.73
C SER A 49 20.87 8.74 -6.28
N GLN A 50 21.19 9.87 -6.91
CA GLN A 50 22.40 10.65 -6.65
C GLN A 50 22.14 11.94 -5.85
N VAL A 51 20.92 12.11 -5.32
CA VAL A 51 20.55 13.28 -4.52
C VAL A 51 21.09 13.20 -3.09
N VAL A 52 21.11 14.34 -2.39
CA VAL A 52 21.51 14.42 -0.98
C VAL A 52 20.32 14.59 -0.05
N PRO A 53 20.42 14.19 1.23
CA PRO A 53 19.35 14.40 2.20
C PRO A 53 18.86 15.85 2.24
N GLY A 54 17.53 16.02 2.24
CA GLY A 54 16.87 17.33 2.27
C GLY A 54 16.76 18.05 0.93
N TYR A 55 17.18 17.45 -0.20
CA TYR A 55 17.11 18.10 -1.52
C TYR A 55 15.68 18.54 -1.89
N LEU A 56 14.66 17.69 -1.66
CA LEU A 56 13.29 17.94 -2.10
C LEU A 56 12.65 19.14 -1.39
N ARG A 57 12.97 19.34 -0.10
CA ARG A 57 12.52 20.51 0.67
C ARG A 57 13.12 21.81 0.13
N LYS A 58 14.22 21.77 -0.62
CA LYS A 58 14.81 22.94 -1.27
C LYS A 58 14.22 23.24 -2.65
N THR A 59 13.48 22.30 -3.24
CA THR A 59 12.95 22.42 -4.61
C THR A 59 11.44 22.67 -4.66
N ILE A 60 10.68 22.12 -3.72
CA ILE A 60 9.22 22.32 -3.61
C ILE A 60 8.94 23.60 -2.78
N PRO A 61 7.86 24.35 -3.06
CA PRO A 61 7.48 25.53 -2.27
C PRO A 61 7.55 25.31 -0.75
N GLN A 62 8.28 26.18 -0.05
CA GLN A 62 8.62 25.99 1.36
C GLN A 62 7.59 26.54 2.34
N ASN A 63 6.74 27.47 1.88
CA ASN A 63 5.94 28.31 2.77
C ASN A 63 4.62 27.64 3.16
N SER A 64 3.87 27.11 2.19
CA SER A 64 2.56 26.50 2.39
C SER A 64 2.16 25.64 1.19
N ALA A 65 1.12 24.82 1.36
CA ALA A 65 0.38 24.26 0.25
C ALA A 65 -0.21 25.37 -0.64
N PRO A 66 -0.43 25.12 -1.95
CA PRO A 66 -1.07 26.08 -2.83
C PRO A 66 -2.53 26.33 -2.41
N ASN A 67 -2.96 27.60 -2.48
CA ASN A 67 -4.35 28.01 -2.19
C ASN A 67 -5.25 27.97 -3.44
N SER A 68 -4.68 27.60 -4.60
CA SER A 68 -5.37 27.55 -5.88
C SER A 68 -4.99 26.26 -6.59
N PRO A 69 -5.90 25.67 -7.39
CA PRO A 69 -5.62 24.42 -8.08
C PRO A 69 -4.46 24.57 -9.07
N GLU A 70 -3.66 23.52 -9.19
CA GLU A 70 -2.63 23.36 -10.22
C GLU A 70 -3.06 22.25 -11.18
N SER A 71 -2.66 22.36 -12.45
CA SER A 71 -3.02 21.34 -13.44
C SER A 71 -2.19 20.06 -13.25
N LEU A 72 -2.76 18.92 -13.67
CA LEU A 72 -2.06 17.64 -13.65
C LEU A 72 -0.75 17.69 -14.45
N GLU A 73 -0.72 18.42 -15.56
CA GLU A 73 0.48 18.56 -16.40
C GLU A 73 1.63 19.23 -15.63
N SER A 74 1.33 20.27 -14.86
CA SER A 74 2.32 20.95 -14.01
C SER A 74 2.87 19.97 -12.96
N ILE A 75 1.98 19.21 -12.32
CA ILE A 75 2.35 18.22 -11.31
C ILE A 75 3.21 17.10 -11.94
N LEU A 76 2.86 16.57 -13.11
CA LEU A 76 3.66 15.53 -13.78
C LEU A 76 5.03 16.04 -14.26
N GLN A 77 5.11 17.32 -14.62
CA GLN A 77 6.38 17.98 -14.92
C GLN A 77 7.25 18.06 -13.67
N ASP A 78 6.68 18.41 -12.52
CA ASP A 78 7.37 18.46 -11.24
C ASP A 78 7.77 17.06 -10.74
N VAL A 79 6.94 16.04 -10.94
CA VAL A 79 7.31 14.63 -10.68
C VAL A 79 8.55 14.26 -11.48
N SER A 80 8.58 14.57 -12.77
CA SER A 80 9.73 14.29 -13.64
C SER A 80 10.98 15.06 -13.23
N ARG A 81 10.83 16.32 -12.81
CA ARG A 81 11.95 17.22 -12.52
C ARG A 81 12.53 17.03 -11.13
N TYR A 82 11.70 16.76 -10.12
CA TYR A 82 12.09 16.79 -8.72
C TYR A 82 11.93 15.45 -8.00
N VAL A 83 10.98 14.61 -8.42
CA VAL A 83 10.74 13.31 -7.77
C VAL A 83 11.58 12.21 -8.43
N VAL A 84 11.49 12.02 -9.75
CA VAL A 84 12.19 10.95 -10.49
C VAL A 84 13.70 10.92 -10.21
N PRO A 85 14.45 12.05 -10.18
CA PRO A 85 15.88 12.02 -9.85
C PRO A 85 16.19 11.52 -8.43
N GLY A 86 15.23 11.64 -7.51
CA GLY A 86 15.31 11.16 -6.12
C GLY A 86 14.91 9.70 -5.92
N ILE A 87 14.35 9.05 -6.94
CA ILE A 87 13.93 7.65 -6.86
C ILE A 87 15.17 6.75 -7.04
N THR A 88 15.32 5.76 -6.17
CA THR A 88 16.14 4.58 -6.50
C THR A 88 15.29 3.64 -7.33
N HIS A 89 15.71 3.32 -8.54
CA HIS A 89 14.88 2.63 -9.53
C HIS A 89 14.88 1.11 -9.32
N TRP A 90 14.09 0.63 -8.36
CA TRP A 90 13.94 -0.79 -8.04
C TRP A 90 13.49 -1.67 -9.21
N GLN A 91 12.78 -1.09 -10.18
CA GLN A 91 12.32 -1.78 -11.40
C GLN A 91 13.33 -1.70 -12.55
N SER A 92 14.50 -1.06 -12.35
CA SER A 92 15.54 -1.06 -13.37
C SER A 92 16.02 -2.49 -13.62
N PRO A 93 16.28 -2.89 -14.88
CA PRO A 93 16.85 -4.21 -15.18
C PRO A 93 18.23 -4.42 -14.56
N ASN A 94 18.87 -3.34 -14.10
CA ASN A 94 20.19 -3.32 -13.48
C ASN A 94 20.15 -3.16 -11.94
N PHE A 95 18.99 -3.32 -11.30
CA PHE A 95 18.84 -3.29 -9.85
C PHE A 95 19.06 -4.69 -9.23
N PHE A 96 20.13 -4.84 -8.45
CA PHE A 96 20.51 -6.13 -7.82
C PHE A 96 20.70 -6.03 -6.29
N ALA A 97 20.17 -4.98 -5.66
CA ALA A 97 20.22 -4.83 -4.21
C ALA A 97 19.02 -5.53 -3.52
N TYR A 98 19.19 -5.90 -2.25
CA TYR A 98 18.14 -6.50 -1.41
C TYR A 98 17.42 -7.70 -2.08
N PHE A 99 16.09 -7.73 -2.00
CA PHE A 99 15.23 -8.62 -2.77
C PHE A 99 14.41 -7.80 -3.77
N PRO A 100 14.11 -8.34 -4.96
CA PRO A 100 13.38 -7.60 -5.99
C PRO A 100 11.96 -7.29 -5.52
N ALA A 101 11.55 -6.03 -5.72
CA ALA A 101 10.15 -5.61 -5.56
C ALA A 101 9.37 -6.00 -6.82
N SER A 102 9.18 -7.30 -7.06
CA SER A 102 8.60 -7.81 -8.32
C SER A 102 7.24 -7.19 -8.64
N ASN A 103 7.06 -6.80 -9.91
CA ASN A 103 5.83 -6.21 -10.41
C ASN A 103 5.42 -6.83 -11.75
N SER A 104 4.16 -6.65 -12.15
CA SER A 104 3.64 -7.05 -13.45
C SER A 104 2.52 -6.12 -13.90
N THR A 105 2.23 -6.10 -15.20
CA THR A 105 1.07 -5.37 -15.74
C THR A 105 -0.23 -5.82 -15.08
N ALA A 106 -0.40 -7.13 -14.83
CA ALA A 106 -1.59 -7.66 -14.16
C ALA A 106 -1.70 -7.16 -12.72
N GLY A 107 -0.59 -7.12 -11.97
CA GLY A 107 -0.55 -6.57 -10.62
C GLY A 107 -0.90 -5.09 -10.57
N LEU A 108 -0.32 -4.29 -11.48
CA LEU A 108 -0.61 -2.85 -11.57
C LEU A 108 -2.08 -2.57 -11.91
N LEU A 109 -2.67 -3.33 -12.83
CA LEU A 109 -4.10 -3.20 -13.17
C LEU A 109 -5.00 -3.67 -12.01
N GLY A 110 -4.60 -4.71 -11.28
CA GLY A 110 -5.29 -5.14 -10.07
C GLY A 110 -5.32 -4.06 -8.99
N GLU A 111 -4.18 -3.41 -8.73
CA GLU A 111 -4.07 -2.29 -7.79
C GLU A 111 -4.94 -1.10 -8.23
N MET A 112 -4.96 -0.79 -9.53
CA MET A 112 -5.81 0.26 -10.10
C MET A 112 -7.30 -0.03 -9.86
N LEU A 113 -7.75 -1.26 -10.09
CA LEU A 113 -9.13 -1.67 -9.84
C LEU A 113 -9.49 -1.65 -8.36
N GLY A 114 -8.61 -2.18 -7.50
CA GLY A 114 -8.81 -2.16 -6.04
C GLY A 114 -8.96 -0.73 -5.52
N THR A 115 -8.08 0.17 -5.96
CA THR A 115 -8.13 1.59 -5.59
C THR A 115 -9.37 2.28 -6.18
N ALA A 116 -9.77 1.97 -7.41
CA ALA A 116 -10.94 2.57 -8.05
C ALA A 116 -12.26 2.18 -7.35
N PHE A 117 -12.38 0.95 -6.86
CA PHE A 117 -13.53 0.53 -6.07
C PHE A 117 -13.52 1.14 -4.65
N ASN A 118 -12.34 1.39 -4.09
CA ASN A 118 -12.14 2.07 -2.80
C ASN A 118 -13.05 1.53 -1.67
N VAL A 119 -13.20 0.20 -1.60
CA VAL A 119 -14.06 -0.47 -0.63
C VAL A 119 -13.30 -0.80 0.65
N VAL A 120 -13.97 -0.74 1.80
CA VAL A 120 -13.40 -1.12 3.10
C VAL A 120 -13.97 -2.47 3.54
N GLY A 121 -13.23 -3.55 3.30
CA GLY A 121 -13.67 -4.94 3.57
C GLY A 121 -13.43 -5.42 5.00
N PHE A 122 -13.85 -4.67 6.02
CA PHE A 122 -13.59 -5.05 7.43
C PHE A 122 -14.49 -6.18 7.96
N ASN A 123 -15.59 -6.47 7.26
CA ASN A 123 -16.41 -7.66 7.47
C ASN A 123 -17.04 -8.11 6.15
N TRP A 124 -17.58 -9.33 6.11
CA TRP A 124 -18.14 -9.89 4.87
C TRP A 124 -19.26 -9.00 4.29
N LEU A 125 -20.14 -8.43 5.12
CA LEU A 125 -21.25 -7.60 4.66
C LEU A 125 -20.78 -6.30 3.98
N SER A 126 -19.64 -5.74 4.41
CA SER A 126 -19.07 -4.50 3.88
C SER A 126 -18.54 -4.65 2.45
N SER A 127 -18.07 -5.84 2.07
CA SER A 127 -17.73 -6.19 0.69
C SER A 127 -17.58 -7.71 0.52
N PRO A 128 -18.67 -8.42 0.18
CA PRO A 128 -18.65 -9.88 0.08
C PRO A 128 -17.63 -10.39 -0.93
N ALA A 129 -17.56 -9.75 -2.11
CA ALA A 129 -16.66 -10.14 -3.18
C ALA A 129 -15.18 -10.06 -2.75
N VAL A 130 -14.80 -9.06 -1.94
CA VAL A 130 -13.42 -8.95 -1.43
C VAL A 130 -13.08 -10.13 -0.52
N THR A 131 -13.97 -10.48 0.41
CA THR A 131 -13.73 -11.58 1.35
C THR A 131 -13.68 -12.93 0.62
N GLU A 132 -14.68 -13.23 -0.22
CA GLU A 132 -14.79 -14.50 -0.94
C GLU A 132 -13.64 -14.69 -1.94
N LEU A 133 -13.25 -13.63 -2.66
CA LEU A 133 -12.16 -13.70 -3.63
C LEU A 133 -10.80 -13.88 -2.95
N GLU A 134 -10.56 -13.23 -1.81
CA GLU A 134 -9.34 -13.45 -1.02
C GLU A 134 -9.22 -14.91 -0.58
N MET A 135 -10.30 -15.48 -0.04
CA MET A 135 -10.33 -16.90 0.37
C MET A 135 -10.02 -17.83 -0.81
N LEU A 136 -10.65 -17.61 -1.96
CA LEU A 136 -10.46 -18.43 -3.15
C LEU A 136 -9.03 -18.35 -3.69
N VAL A 137 -8.47 -17.13 -3.80
CA VAL A 137 -7.12 -16.92 -4.33
C VAL A 137 -6.06 -17.50 -3.39
N LEU A 138 -6.26 -17.43 -2.08
CA LEU A 138 -5.36 -18.04 -1.10
C LEU A 138 -5.41 -19.57 -1.14
N ASP A 139 -6.57 -20.17 -1.40
CA ASP A 139 -6.68 -21.60 -1.65
C ASP A 139 -5.91 -21.99 -2.92
N TRP A 140 -6.11 -21.27 -4.03
CA TRP A 140 -5.34 -21.51 -5.27
C TRP A 140 -3.83 -21.39 -5.02
N PHE A 141 -3.40 -20.37 -4.27
CA PHE A 141 -1.99 -20.17 -3.99
C PHE A 141 -1.42 -21.26 -3.07
N GLY A 142 -2.17 -21.68 -2.06
CA GLY A 142 -1.79 -22.80 -1.20
C GLY A 142 -1.69 -24.13 -1.96
N GLU A 143 -2.60 -24.38 -2.91
CA GLU A 143 -2.54 -25.54 -3.81
C GLU A 143 -1.32 -25.47 -4.74
N MET A 144 -1.01 -24.31 -5.33
CA MET A 144 0.20 -24.13 -6.14
C MET A 144 1.49 -24.40 -5.36
N LEU A 145 1.49 -24.13 -4.05
CA LEU A 145 2.60 -24.42 -3.13
C LEU A 145 2.59 -25.88 -2.63
N ASN A 146 1.61 -26.70 -3.01
CA ASN A 146 1.37 -28.04 -2.50
C ASN A 146 1.27 -28.10 -0.97
N LEU A 147 0.64 -27.09 -0.35
CA LEU A 147 0.41 -27.10 1.09
C LEU A 147 -0.61 -28.20 1.47
N PRO A 148 -0.45 -28.82 2.67
CA PRO A 148 -1.47 -29.71 3.19
C PRO A 148 -2.83 -29.02 3.30
N LYS A 149 -3.92 -29.77 3.08
CA LYS A 149 -5.29 -29.26 3.19
C LYS A 149 -5.61 -28.58 4.52
N ALA A 150 -4.90 -28.91 5.60
CA ALA A 150 -5.04 -28.25 6.90
C ALA A 150 -4.74 -26.73 6.88
N PHE A 151 -4.10 -26.21 5.83
CA PHE A 151 -3.83 -24.77 5.66
C PHE A 151 -4.83 -24.07 4.71
N LEU A 152 -5.73 -24.81 4.06
CA LEU A 152 -6.67 -24.28 3.06
C LEU A 152 -8.06 -24.10 3.69
N PHE A 153 -8.81 -23.11 3.21
CA PHE A 153 -10.22 -22.90 3.58
C PHE A 153 -11.09 -24.10 3.15
N SER A 154 -10.88 -24.60 1.94
CA SER A 154 -11.56 -25.79 1.39
C SER A 154 -11.17 -27.12 2.06
N GLY A 155 -10.18 -27.11 2.96
CA GLY A 155 -9.65 -28.32 3.60
C GLY A 155 -10.53 -28.92 4.71
N GLY A 156 -11.57 -28.22 5.16
CA GLY A 156 -12.52 -28.68 6.18
C GLY A 156 -11.96 -28.78 7.62
N GLY A 157 -10.65 -28.59 7.81
CA GLY A 157 -9.96 -28.70 9.10
C GLY A 157 -9.91 -27.41 9.94
N GLY A 158 -10.63 -26.36 9.54
CA GLY A 158 -10.59 -25.04 10.21
C GLY A 158 -9.34 -24.20 9.91
N GLY A 159 -8.56 -24.58 8.90
CA GLY A 159 -7.44 -23.79 8.37
C GLY A 159 -7.90 -22.64 7.48
N GLY A 160 -6.93 -21.91 6.94
CA GLY A 160 -7.15 -20.78 6.03
C GLY A 160 -5.93 -19.86 5.96
N GLY A 161 -6.06 -18.79 5.20
CA GLY A 161 -5.03 -17.76 5.04
C GLY A 161 -5.59 -16.34 5.16
N VAL A 162 -4.71 -15.35 5.06
CA VAL A 162 -5.08 -13.92 4.98
C VAL A 162 -3.99 -13.17 4.22
N ILE A 163 -4.37 -12.16 3.44
CA ILE A 163 -3.43 -11.26 2.77
C ILE A 163 -3.10 -10.09 3.71
N GLN A 164 -1.82 -9.86 3.97
CA GLN A 164 -1.33 -8.76 4.82
C GLN A 164 -0.27 -7.93 4.09
N GLY A 165 -0.02 -6.72 4.59
CA GLY A 165 0.87 -5.78 3.92
C GLY A 165 2.35 -6.13 4.06
N THR A 166 2.76 -6.75 5.18
CA THR A 166 4.18 -7.07 5.43
C THR A 166 4.38 -8.39 6.17
N THR A 167 5.54 -9.02 5.98
CA THR A 167 5.96 -10.18 6.78
C THR A 167 6.03 -9.88 8.28
N CYS A 168 6.37 -8.65 8.68
CA CYS A 168 6.43 -8.26 10.09
C CYS A 168 5.06 -8.31 10.76
N GLU A 169 4.00 -7.91 10.04
CA GLU A 169 2.62 -7.98 10.50
C GLU A 169 2.18 -9.44 10.69
N ALA A 170 2.46 -10.31 9.72
CA ALA A 170 2.12 -11.73 9.83
C ALA A 170 2.83 -12.43 10.99
N ILE A 171 4.12 -12.13 11.18
CA ILE A 171 4.88 -12.62 12.34
C ILE A 171 4.27 -12.07 13.64
N LEU A 172 3.90 -10.79 13.69
CA LEU A 172 3.27 -10.20 14.87
C LEU A 172 1.94 -10.89 15.21
N CYS A 173 1.05 -11.08 14.24
CA CYS A 173 -0.23 -11.76 14.44
C CYS A 173 -0.06 -13.19 14.95
N THR A 174 0.85 -13.96 14.35
CA THR A 174 1.13 -15.34 14.76
C THR A 174 1.79 -15.41 16.15
N LEU A 175 2.71 -14.50 16.47
CA LEU A 175 3.30 -14.37 17.82
C LEU A 175 2.25 -14.06 18.87
N VAL A 176 1.37 -13.08 18.62
CA VAL A 176 0.29 -12.71 19.55
C VAL A 176 -0.67 -13.88 19.77
N ALA A 177 -1.03 -14.60 18.70
CA ALA A 177 -1.88 -15.79 18.81
C ALA A 177 -1.23 -16.87 19.71
N ALA A 178 0.04 -17.18 19.48
CA ALA A 178 0.79 -18.16 20.29
C ALA A 178 0.95 -17.72 21.75
N ARG A 179 1.27 -16.44 21.98
CA ARG A 179 1.38 -15.83 23.31
C ARG A 179 0.08 -15.93 24.07
N ASP A 180 -1.02 -15.45 23.49
CA ASP A 180 -2.31 -15.40 24.18
C ASP A 180 -2.85 -16.81 24.46
N MET A 181 -2.62 -17.75 23.53
CA MET A 181 -2.91 -19.16 23.76
C MET A 181 -2.12 -19.71 24.95
N LYS A 182 -0.80 -19.45 25.03
CA LYS A 182 0.02 -19.98 26.12
C LYS A 182 -0.28 -19.31 27.46
N LEU A 183 -0.48 -18.00 27.47
CA LEU A 183 -0.83 -17.25 28.69
C LEU A 183 -2.21 -17.61 29.24
N LYS A 184 -3.14 -18.05 28.38
CA LYS A 184 -4.43 -18.60 28.84
C LYS A 184 -4.25 -19.90 29.64
N GLU A 185 -3.23 -20.70 29.31
CA GLU A 185 -2.91 -21.95 30.01
C GLU A 185 -2.11 -21.70 31.29
N ILE A 186 -1.09 -20.83 31.23
CA ILE A 186 -0.10 -20.71 32.33
C ILE A 186 -0.28 -19.49 33.22
N GLY A 187 -1.15 -18.54 32.87
CA GLY A 187 -1.35 -17.26 33.55
C GLY A 187 -0.58 -16.10 32.89
N ARG A 188 -1.21 -14.92 32.80
CA ARG A 188 -0.65 -13.71 32.16
C ARG A 188 0.59 -13.17 32.88
N GLU A 189 0.72 -13.45 34.18
CA GLU A 189 1.87 -13.06 35.00
C GLU A 189 3.19 -13.72 34.56
N LYS A 190 3.11 -14.79 33.76
CA LYS A 190 4.29 -15.50 33.22
C LYS A 190 4.74 -14.97 31.86
N MET A 191 4.25 -13.81 31.42
CA MET A 191 4.67 -13.16 30.16
C MET A 191 6.19 -13.07 30.04
N SER A 192 6.88 -12.61 31.10
CA SER A 192 8.34 -12.46 31.13
C SER A 192 9.12 -13.78 31.06
N LYS A 193 8.44 -14.93 31.12
CA LYS A 193 9.05 -16.25 30.99
C LYS A 193 8.91 -16.84 29.59
N LEU A 194 8.17 -16.19 28.70
CA LEU A 194 8.03 -16.63 27.31
C LEU A 194 9.33 -16.33 26.55
N VAL A 195 9.76 -17.27 25.72
CA VAL A 195 10.98 -17.15 24.92
C VAL A 195 10.63 -17.39 23.46
N VAL A 196 11.09 -16.49 22.59
CA VAL A 196 10.99 -16.63 21.13
C VAL A 196 12.36 -17.03 20.59
N TYR A 197 12.38 -18.02 19.72
CA TYR A 197 13.59 -18.53 19.10
C TYR A 197 13.66 -18.09 17.64
N GLY A 198 14.88 -17.77 17.18
CA GLY A 198 15.21 -17.44 15.80
C GLY A 198 16.67 -17.78 15.51
N SER A 199 17.03 -17.86 14.24
CA SER A 199 18.43 -18.00 13.82
C SER A 199 19.16 -16.67 13.93
N ASP A 200 20.49 -16.69 13.98
CA ASP A 200 21.32 -15.48 13.90
C ASP A 200 21.23 -14.79 12.52
N GLN A 201 20.71 -15.47 11.50
CA GLN A 201 20.41 -14.93 10.17
C GLN A 201 18.96 -14.45 10.00
N THR A 202 18.12 -14.54 11.04
CA THR A 202 16.70 -14.18 10.92
C THR A 202 16.52 -12.68 10.69
N HIS A 203 15.65 -12.34 9.73
CA HIS A 203 15.33 -10.95 9.39
C HIS A 203 14.86 -10.14 10.63
N MET A 204 15.26 -8.87 10.69
CA MET A 204 14.97 -7.97 11.82
C MET A 204 13.47 -7.82 12.16
N SER A 205 12.57 -8.18 11.23
CA SER A 205 11.12 -8.18 11.45
C SER A 205 10.70 -9.07 12.62
N LEU A 206 11.40 -10.20 12.87
CA LEU A 206 11.10 -11.04 14.02
C LEU A 206 11.35 -10.28 15.31
N GLN A 207 12.54 -9.70 15.48
CA GLN A 207 12.90 -8.95 16.67
C GLN A 207 11.95 -7.76 16.89
N LYS A 208 11.61 -7.03 15.83
CA LYS A 208 10.65 -5.93 15.89
C LYS A 208 9.27 -6.40 16.36
N ALA A 209 8.76 -7.49 15.78
CA ALA A 209 7.46 -8.05 16.15
C ALA A 209 7.43 -8.52 17.61
N VAL A 210 8.50 -9.17 18.09
CA VAL A 210 8.67 -9.60 19.49
C VAL A 210 8.60 -8.40 20.45
N GLN A 211 9.30 -7.31 20.14
CA GLN A 211 9.28 -6.08 20.95
C GLN A 211 7.89 -5.44 20.99
N VAL A 212 7.24 -5.29 19.84
CA VAL A 212 5.88 -4.72 19.75
C VAL A 212 4.88 -5.58 20.53
N ALA A 213 5.08 -6.89 20.52
CA ALA A 213 4.17 -7.83 21.15
C ALA A 213 4.44 -8.04 22.65
N GLY A 214 5.40 -7.31 23.23
CA GLY A 214 5.56 -7.12 24.67
C GLY A 214 6.44 -8.14 25.38
N TRP A 215 7.33 -8.82 24.66
CA TRP A 215 8.38 -9.65 25.24
C TRP A 215 9.53 -8.81 25.81
#